data_AF-A0A6I2M4P5-F1
#
_entry.id   AF-A0A6I2M4P5-F1
#
_cell.length_a   1.000
_cell.length_b   1.000
_cell.length_c   1.000
_cell.angle_alpha   90.00
_cell.angle_beta   90.00
_cell.angle_gamma   90.00
#
_symmetry.space_group_name_H-M   'P 1'
#
loop_
_entity.id
_entity.type
_entity.pdbx_description
1 polymer ?
#
loop_
_entity_poly.entity_id
_entity_poly.type
_entity_poly.pdbx_seq_one_letter_code
_entity_poly.pdbx_strand_id
1 'polypeptide(L)'
;MNYSKFANLSPETIMKDEKLREEFYEYLKGRMEVLERVKTILLFPSDETANTQQVAWFYQVDKKVIEKVVFRNLNELAEDGYTNGIFTSRAILRIGMLLDDNEIANEVMDQLFNISQK
;
A
#
# COMPACT_ATOMS: atom_id res chain seq x y z
N MET A 1 8.70 -1.53 8.47
CA MET A 1 10.05 -0.90 8.40
C MET A 1 10.00 0.54 8.98
N ASN A 2 10.99 1.05 9.76
CA ASN A 2 10.86 2.35 10.46
C ASN A 2 11.40 3.54 9.64
N TYR A 3 10.49 4.34 9.06
CA TYR A 3 10.79 5.50 8.20
C TYR A 3 11.46 6.68 8.92
N SER A 4 11.47 6.71 10.27
CA SER A 4 12.00 7.86 11.03
C SER A 4 13.53 7.90 11.11
N LYS A 5 14.21 6.77 10.87
CA LYS A 5 15.66 6.63 11.04
C LYS A 5 16.47 7.62 10.17
N PHE A 6 16.00 7.85 8.94
CA PHE A 6 16.70 8.72 7.98
C PHE A 6 16.16 10.15 7.91
N ALA A 7 15.01 10.43 8.55
CA ALA A 7 14.31 11.71 8.42
C ALA A 7 15.12 12.91 8.96
N ASN A 8 16.04 12.67 9.90
CA ASN A 8 16.83 13.71 10.57
C ASN A 8 18.32 13.69 10.20
N LEU A 9 18.71 12.87 9.21
CA LEU A 9 20.10 12.75 8.78
C LEU A 9 20.31 13.53 7.48
N SER A 10 21.38 14.32 7.41
CA SER A 10 21.72 15.00 6.16
C SER A 10 22.26 14.00 5.13
N PRO A 11 22.05 14.23 3.82
CA PRO A 11 22.58 13.36 2.77
C PRO A 11 24.09 13.15 2.87
N GLU A 12 24.84 14.18 3.28
CA GLU A 12 26.29 14.09 3.45
C GLU A 12 26.67 13.13 4.58
N THR A 13 25.91 13.11 5.67
CA THR A 13 26.13 12.17 6.78
C THR A 13 25.87 10.73 6.36
N ILE A 14 24.79 10.49 5.60
CA ILE A 14 24.45 9.15 5.10
C ILE A 14 25.52 8.65 4.13
N MET A 15 26.00 9.49 3.21
CA MET A 15 26.94 9.06 2.18
C MET A 15 28.36 8.77 2.72
N LYS A 16 28.75 9.41 3.82
CA LYS A 16 30.09 9.26 4.43
C LYS A 16 30.26 7.95 5.19
N ASP A 17 29.19 7.40 5.77
CA ASP A 17 29.23 6.15 6.50
C ASP A 17 28.76 5.00 5.59
N GLU A 18 29.63 4.01 5.37
CA GLU A 18 29.35 2.89 4.47
C GLU A 18 28.14 2.08 4.89
N LYS A 19 28.03 1.76 6.17
CA LYS A 19 26.92 0.98 6.71
C LYS A 19 25.62 1.76 6.60
N LEU A 20 25.65 3.05 6.94
CA LEU A 20 24.48 3.91 6.85
C LEU A 20 24.01 4.11 5.41
N ARG A 21 24.96 4.21 4.47
CA ARG A 21 24.70 4.28 3.04
C ARG A 21 24.03 3.00 2.53
N GLU A 22 24.52 1.82 2.90
CA GLU A 22 23.91 0.53 2.54
C GLU A 22 22.49 0.39 3.10
N GLU A 23 22.29 0.70 4.38
CA GLU A 23 20.96 0.68 5.00
C GLU A 23 19.99 1.66 4.32
N PHE A 24 20.49 2.82 3.90
CA PHE A 24 19.70 3.80 3.16
C PHE A 24 19.34 3.32 1.74
N TYR A 25 20.24 2.62 1.05
CA TYR A 25 19.95 2.01 -0.25
C TYR A 25 18.85 0.95 -0.16
N GLU A 26 18.95 0.03 0.81
CA GLU A 26 17.91 -0.99 1.03
C GLU A 26 16.57 -0.35 1.42
N TYR A 27 16.60 0.72 2.20
CA TYR A 27 15.41 1.52 2.50
C TYR A 27 14.77 2.16 1.26
N LEU A 28 15.57 2.82 0.40
CA LEU A 28 15.06 3.44 -0.82
C LEU A 28 14.51 2.40 -1.79
N LYS A 29 15.14 1.22 -1.86
CA LYS A 29 14.68 0.10 -2.69
C LYS A 29 13.30 -0.40 -2.24
N GLY A 30 13.10 -0.62 -0.94
CA GLY A 30 11.78 -1.00 -0.40
C GLY A 30 10.70 0.04 -0.72
N ARG A 31 11.02 1.33 -0.54
CA ARG A 31 10.08 2.41 -0.91
C ARG A 31 9.77 2.45 -2.41
N MET A 32 10.76 2.21 -3.27
CA MET A 32 10.55 2.16 -4.71
C MET A 32 9.58 1.04 -5.09
N GLU A 33 9.70 -0.14 -4.48
CA GLU A 33 8.78 -1.26 -4.70
C GLU A 33 7.35 -0.92 -4.30
N VAL A 34 7.15 -0.23 -3.17
CA VAL A 34 5.80 0.19 -2.77
C VAL A 34 5.27 1.35 -3.61
N LEU A 35 6.12 2.29 -4.03
CA LEU A 35 5.72 3.35 -4.95
C LEU A 35 5.26 2.78 -6.30
N GLU A 36 5.88 1.73 -6.82
CA GLU A 36 5.38 1.04 -8.02
C GLU A 36 4.01 0.39 -7.78
N ARG A 37 3.75 -0.18 -6.60
CA ARG A 37 2.42 -0.70 -6.23
C ARG A 37 1.36 0.41 -6.12
N VAL A 38 1.69 1.52 -5.45
CA VAL A 38 0.81 2.69 -5.31
C VAL A 38 0.53 3.31 -6.68
N LYS A 39 1.57 3.45 -7.51
CA LYS A 39 1.46 3.93 -8.90
C LYS A 39 0.59 3.01 -9.75
N THR A 40 0.67 1.69 -9.55
CA THR A 40 -0.27 0.75 -10.19
C THR A 40 -1.71 1.09 -9.79
N ILE A 41 -2.01 1.27 -8.49
CA ILE A 41 -3.33 1.70 -8.00
C ILE A 41 -3.80 3.02 -8.63
N LEU A 42 -2.92 4.03 -8.69
CA LEU A 42 -3.25 5.38 -9.17
C LEU A 42 -3.34 5.49 -10.69
N LEU A 43 -2.62 4.64 -11.43
CA LEU A 43 -2.61 4.59 -12.89
C LEU A 43 -3.60 3.57 -13.47
N PHE A 44 -4.31 2.80 -12.64
CA PHE A 44 -5.49 2.09 -13.11
C PHE A 44 -6.41 3.13 -13.75
N PRO A 45 -6.73 3.01 -15.04
CA PRO A 45 -7.79 3.82 -15.61
C PRO A 45 -9.05 3.53 -14.78
N SER A 46 -9.85 4.56 -14.50
CA SER A 46 -10.92 4.52 -13.49
C SER A 46 -12.00 3.45 -13.72
N ASP A 47 -11.94 2.74 -14.84
CA ASP A 47 -12.77 1.62 -15.29
C ASP A 47 -12.12 0.24 -15.08
N GLU A 48 -10.82 0.14 -14.79
CA GLU A 48 -10.18 -1.15 -14.50
C GLU A 48 -10.45 -1.57 -13.05
N THR A 49 -11.43 -2.45 -12.92
CA THR A 49 -11.76 -3.12 -11.66
C THR A 49 -10.81 -4.29 -11.38
N ALA A 50 -10.53 -4.58 -10.10
CA ALA A 50 -9.80 -5.77 -9.69
C ALA A 50 -10.75 -6.87 -9.19
N ASN A 51 -10.38 -8.13 -9.36
CA ASN A 51 -11.06 -9.26 -8.70
C ASN A 51 -10.42 -9.58 -7.34
N THR A 52 -11.10 -10.41 -6.54
CA THR A 52 -10.64 -10.79 -5.19
C THR A 52 -9.22 -11.38 -5.15
N GLN A 53 -8.82 -12.13 -6.18
CA GLN A 53 -7.48 -12.73 -6.24
C GLN A 53 -6.39 -11.68 -6.50
N GLN A 54 -6.70 -10.68 -7.33
CA GLN A 54 -5.80 -9.56 -7.59
C GLN A 54 -5.64 -8.67 -6.36
N VAL A 55 -6.71 -8.40 -5.61
CA VAL A 55 -6.65 -7.65 -4.35
C VAL A 55 -5.82 -8.40 -3.30
N ALA A 56 -6.01 -9.72 -3.20
CA ALA A 56 -5.24 -10.57 -2.30
C ALA A 56 -3.74 -10.57 -2.66
N TRP A 57 -3.42 -10.69 -3.96
CA TRP A 57 -2.05 -10.61 -4.47
C TRP A 57 -1.41 -9.25 -4.18
N PHE A 58 -2.16 -8.17 -4.37
CA PHE A 58 -1.70 -6.80 -4.13
C PHE A 58 -1.27 -6.59 -2.66
N TYR A 59 -2.13 -6.94 -1.71
CA TYR A 59 -1.85 -6.82 -0.27
C TYR A 59 -1.03 -7.98 0.31
N GLN A 60 -0.60 -8.93 -0.54
CA GLN A 60 0.18 -10.10 -0.17
C GLN A 60 -0.46 -10.93 0.95
N VAL A 61 -1.78 -11.13 0.87
CA VAL A 61 -2.54 -11.94 1.81
C VAL A 61 -3.21 -13.10 1.09
N ASP A 62 -3.61 -14.12 1.83
CA ASP A 62 -4.45 -15.19 1.28
C ASP A 62 -5.79 -14.62 0.81
N LYS A 63 -6.31 -15.17 -0.29
CA LYS A 63 -7.65 -14.82 -0.82
C LYS A 63 -8.74 -14.89 0.25
N LYS A 64 -8.65 -15.88 1.16
CA LYS A 64 -9.59 -16.07 2.28
C LYS A 64 -9.60 -14.88 3.25
N VAL A 65 -8.48 -14.16 3.40
CA VAL A 65 -8.42 -12.95 4.22
C VAL A 65 -9.30 -11.88 3.59
N ILE A 66 -9.15 -11.63 2.28
CA ILE A 66 -9.98 -10.68 1.55
C ILE A 66 -11.45 -11.06 1.61
N GLU A 67 -11.79 -12.33 1.40
CA GLU A 67 -13.18 -12.82 1.51
C GLU A 67 -13.79 -12.56 2.89
N LYS A 68 -13.01 -12.75 3.97
CA LYS A 68 -13.45 -12.46 5.33
C LYS A 68 -13.62 -10.96 5.58
N VAL A 69 -12.71 -10.13 5.07
CA VAL A 69 -12.80 -8.66 5.19
C VAL A 69 -14.04 -8.16 4.46
N VAL A 70 -14.29 -8.65 3.24
CA VAL A 70 -15.50 -8.35 2.47
C VAL A 70 -16.75 -8.74 3.23
N PHE A 71 -16.80 -9.97 3.75
CA PHE A 71 -17.97 -10.46 4.46
C PHE A 71 -18.30 -9.62 5.69
N ARG A 72 -17.29 -9.13 6.42
CA ARG A 72 -17.46 -8.33 7.65
C ARG A 72 -17.85 -6.87 7.36
N ASN A 73 -17.43 -6.32 6.23
CA ASN A 73 -17.52 -4.89 5.92
C ASN A 73 -18.26 -4.63 4.60
N LEU A 74 -19.23 -5.50 4.26
CA LEU A 74 -19.88 -5.52 2.96
C LEU A 74 -20.53 -4.18 2.58
N ASN A 75 -21.19 -3.52 3.54
CA ASN A 75 -21.91 -2.27 3.29
C ASN A 75 -20.94 -1.15 2.87
N GLU A 76 -19.88 -0.93 3.64
CA GLU A 76 -18.87 0.09 3.36
C GLU A 76 -18.15 -0.18 2.03
N LEU A 77 -17.82 -1.45 1.78
CA LEU A 77 -17.18 -1.84 0.52
C LEU A 77 -18.12 -1.66 -0.67
N ALA A 78 -19.40 -1.96 -0.52
CA ALA A 78 -20.39 -1.75 -1.58
C ALA A 78 -20.56 -0.25 -1.91
N GLU A 79 -20.58 0.61 -0.89
CA GLU A 79 -20.58 2.08 -1.06
C GLU A 79 -19.33 2.57 -1.81
N ASP A 80 -18.19 1.90 -1.59
CA ASP A 80 -16.94 2.21 -2.27
C ASP A 80 -16.77 1.51 -3.63
N GLY A 81 -17.76 0.75 -4.11
CA GLY A 81 -17.76 0.14 -5.44
C GLY A 81 -17.32 -1.33 -5.49
N TYR A 82 -17.52 -2.08 -4.40
CA TYR A 82 -17.47 -3.53 -4.44
C TYR A 82 -18.78 -4.12 -4.99
N THR A 83 -18.71 -5.01 -5.98
CA THR A 83 -19.88 -5.74 -6.48
C THR A 83 -19.47 -7.13 -6.99
N ASN A 84 -20.06 -8.20 -6.46
CA ASN A 84 -19.86 -9.58 -6.92
C ASN A 84 -18.38 -10.00 -7.10
N GLY A 85 -17.52 -9.67 -6.13
CA GLY A 85 -16.10 -10.04 -6.18
C GLY A 85 -15.20 -9.10 -6.99
N ILE A 86 -15.78 -8.02 -7.53
CA ILE A 86 -15.14 -6.96 -8.29
C ILE A 86 -14.98 -5.71 -7.42
N PHE A 87 -13.82 -5.06 -7.50
CA PHE A 87 -13.42 -3.91 -6.69
C PHE A 87 -13.00 -2.76 -7.58
N THR A 88 -13.59 -1.58 -7.41
CA THR A 88 -13.01 -0.33 -7.92
C THR A 88 -11.75 0.04 -7.13
N SER A 89 -10.97 1.01 -7.61
CA SER A 89 -9.82 1.54 -6.87
C SER A 89 -10.17 2.01 -5.46
N ARG A 90 -11.36 2.62 -5.26
CA ARG A 90 -11.81 3.04 -3.92
C ARG A 90 -12.10 1.86 -3.01
N ALA A 91 -12.75 0.81 -3.51
CA ALA A 91 -12.96 -0.42 -2.74
C ALA A 91 -11.65 -1.13 -2.41
N ILE A 92 -10.65 -1.12 -3.31
CA ILE A 92 -9.30 -1.64 -3.02
C ILE A 92 -8.66 -0.85 -1.88
N LEU A 93 -8.71 0.49 -1.93
CA LEU A 93 -8.19 1.34 -0.86
C LEU A 93 -8.90 1.07 0.47
N ARG A 94 -10.23 0.92 0.47
CA ARG A 94 -11.00 0.54 1.66
C ARG A 94 -10.51 -0.78 2.25
N ILE A 95 -10.21 -1.78 1.42
CA ILE A 95 -9.62 -3.05 1.89
C ILE A 95 -8.29 -2.80 2.61
N GLY A 96 -7.41 -1.97 2.05
CA GLY A 96 -6.15 -1.61 2.72
C GLY A 96 -6.38 -0.99 4.09
N MET A 97 -7.36 -0.09 4.23
CA MET A 97 -7.74 0.53 5.50
C MET A 97 -8.39 -0.42 6.50
N LEU A 98 -8.85 -1.60 6.06
CA LEU A 98 -9.44 -2.64 6.92
C LEU A 98 -8.42 -3.73 7.27
N LEU A 99 -7.20 -3.67 6.70
CA LEU A 99 -6.10 -4.59 6.94
C LEU A 99 -5.06 -3.95 7.88
N ASP A 100 -5.50 -3.49 9.05
CA ASP A 100 -4.71 -2.69 9.99
C ASP A 100 -3.35 -3.32 10.39
N ASP A 101 -3.26 -4.64 10.45
CA ASP A 101 -2.02 -5.36 10.82
C ASP A 101 -1.13 -5.71 9.60
N ASN A 102 -1.51 -5.34 8.38
CA ASN A 102 -0.77 -5.69 7.17
C ASN A 102 0.29 -4.63 6.82
N GLU A 103 1.56 -5.03 6.81
CA GLU A 103 2.68 -4.11 6.53
C GLU A 103 2.55 -3.41 5.16
N ILE A 104 2.13 -4.14 4.13
CA ILE A 104 1.97 -3.58 2.78
C ILE A 104 0.83 -2.56 2.74
N ALA A 105 -0.31 -2.87 3.37
CA ALA A 105 -1.47 -1.98 3.42
C ALA A 105 -1.13 -0.69 4.18
N ASN A 106 -0.47 -0.80 5.32
CA ASN A 106 -0.03 0.34 6.12
C ASN A 106 0.94 1.22 5.34
N GLU A 107 1.93 0.63 4.68
CA GLU A 107 2.89 1.41 3.88
C GLU A 107 2.21 2.12 2.70
N VAL A 108 1.28 1.45 2.00
CA VAL A 108 0.48 2.06 0.92
C VAL A 108 -0.31 3.26 1.44
N MET A 109 -0.97 3.14 2.59
CA MET A 109 -1.74 4.22 3.20
C MET A 109 -0.86 5.38 3.65
N ASP A 110 0.28 5.10 4.25
CA ASP A 110 1.26 6.12 4.65
C ASP A 110 1.77 6.91 3.44
N GLN A 111 2.08 6.24 2.31
CA GLN A 111 2.52 6.93 1.10
C GLN A 111 1.39 7.81 0.51
N LEU A 112 0.17 7.30 0.44
CA LEU A 112 -0.98 8.07 -0.06
C LEU A 112 -1.25 9.31 0.80
N PHE A 113 -1.19 9.16 2.13
CA PHE A 113 -1.31 10.28 3.05
C PHE A 113 -0.22 11.33 2.79
N ASN A 114 1.05 10.91 2.70
CA ASN A 114 2.18 11.81 2.44
C ASN A 114 2.06 12.56 1.10
N ILE A 115 1.48 11.94 0.07
CA ILE A 115 1.23 12.60 -1.22
C ILE A 115 0.08 13.59 -1.12
N SER A 116 -1.00 13.25 -0.40
CA SER A 116 -2.18 14.12 -0.23
C SER A 116 -1.94 15.39 0.59
N GLN A 117 -0.90 15.40 1.42
CA GLN A 117 -0.50 16.55 2.26
C GLN A 117 0.40 17.56 1.53
N LYS A 118 0.68 17.36 0.24
CA LYS A 118 1.38 18.33 -0.64
C LYS A 118 0.39 19.10 -1.50
#